data_AF-A0A2N6CYK5-F1
#
_entry.id   AF-A0A2N6CYK5-F1
#
_cell.length_a   1.000
_cell.length_b   1.000
_cell.length_c   1.000
_cell.angle_alpha   90.00
_cell.angle_beta   90.00
_cell.angle_gamma   90.00
#
_symmetry.space_group_name_H-M   'P 1'
#
loop_
_entity.id
_entity.type
_entity.pdbx_description
1 polymer ?
#
loop_
_entity_poly.entity_id
_entity_poly.type
_entity_poly.pdbx_seq_one_letter_code
_entity_poly.pdbx_strand_id
1 'polypeptide(L)'
;MTTTNIDQVLAQIRTMSAQAAATPKVADDPAGASFGDLLTQSINQVNETQQHAGEMKRAFELGAEDVNLAEVMVAVQKSSLSFEAMLQVRNKLVDAYKEVMNMTI
;
A
#
# COMPACT_ATOMS: atom_id res chain seq x y z
N MET A 1 3.49 4.59 -43.96
CA MET A 1 4.26 4.85 -42.71
C MET A 1 3.38 4.66 -41.46
N THR A 2 2.52 3.64 -41.44
CA THR A 2 1.50 3.45 -40.36
C THR A 2 1.54 2.04 -39.76
N THR A 3 2.22 1.09 -40.41
CA THR A 3 2.36 -0.30 -39.96
C THR A 3 3.45 -0.45 -38.87
N THR A 4 4.53 0.33 -38.95
CA THR A 4 5.64 0.30 -37.98
C THR A 4 5.23 0.74 -36.57
N ASN A 5 4.23 1.61 -36.44
CA ASN A 5 3.73 2.08 -35.13
C ASN A 5 2.88 1.01 -34.42
N ILE A 6 2.17 0.16 -35.18
CA ILE A 6 1.30 -0.89 -34.61
C ILE A 6 2.17 -1.99 -33.97
N ASP A 7 3.28 -2.34 -34.60
CA ASP A 7 4.22 -3.33 -34.06
C ASP A 7 4.89 -2.84 -32.76
N GLN A 8 5.16 -1.54 -32.65
CA GLN A 8 5.70 -0.93 -31.42
C GLN A 8 4.67 -0.92 -30.29
N VAL A 9 3.41 -0.60 -30.58
CA VAL A 9 2.32 -0.63 -29.58
C VAL A 9 2.06 -2.06 -29.09
N LEU A 10 2.11 -3.06 -29.98
CA LEU A 10 1.98 -4.46 -29.59
C LEU A 10 3.16 -4.97 -28.75
N ALA A 11 4.38 -4.50 -29.03
CA ALA A 11 5.56 -4.80 -28.20
C ALA A 11 5.47 -4.12 -26.82
N GLN A 12 4.92 -2.91 -26.75
CA GLN A 12 4.70 -2.18 -25.51
C GLN A 12 3.63 -2.84 -24.63
N ILE A 13 2.53 -3.32 -25.23
CA ILE A 13 1.49 -4.05 -24.50
C ILE A 13 2.03 -5.36 -23.91
N ARG A 14 2.91 -6.09 -24.64
CA ARG A 14 3.55 -7.31 -24.13
C ARG A 14 4.54 -7.06 -23.01
N THR A 15 5.26 -5.95 -23.04
CA THR A 15 6.19 -5.58 -21.96
C THR A 15 5.45 -5.09 -20.72
N MET A 16 4.34 -4.35 -20.89
CA MET A 16 3.47 -3.96 -19.78
C MET A 16 2.73 -5.17 -19.17
N SER A 17 2.29 -6.14 -19.96
CA SER A 17 1.68 -7.37 -19.43
C SER A 17 2.69 -8.27 -18.71
N ALA A 18 3.94 -8.31 -19.17
CA ALA A 18 5.02 -9.01 -18.47
C ALA A 18 5.38 -8.34 -17.12
N GLN A 19 5.32 -7.01 -17.04
CA GLN A 19 5.51 -6.27 -15.79
C GLN A 19 4.30 -6.39 -14.84
N ALA A 20 3.07 -6.51 -15.37
CA ALA A 20 1.87 -6.74 -14.56
C ALA A 20 1.73 -8.20 -14.09
N ALA A 21 2.29 -9.16 -14.83
CA ALA A 21 2.37 -10.57 -14.43
C ALA A 21 3.51 -10.86 -13.43
N ALA A 22 4.44 -9.92 -13.27
CA ALA A 22 5.34 -9.90 -12.14
C ALA A 22 4.56 -9.36 -10.93
N THR A 23 3.82 -10.26 -10.26
CA THR A 23 3.47 -10.05 -8.86
C THR A 23 4.74 -9.62 -8.11
N PRO A 24 4.68 -8.63 -7.21
CA PRO A 24 5.84 -8.25 -6.42
C PRO A 24 6.26 -9.50 -5.64
N LYS A 25 7.30 -10.17 -6.13
CA LYS A 25 7.96 -11.26 -5.44
C LYS A 25 8.59 -10.60 -4.23
N VAL A 26 7.92 -10.73 -3.09
CA VAL A 26 8.50 -10.43 -1.79
C VAL A 26 9.84 -11.15 -1.77
N ALA A 27 10.92 -10.37 -1.77
CA ALA A 27 12.26 -10.90 -1.65
C ALA A 27 12.30 -11.63 -0.30
N ASP A 28 12.46 -12.95 -0.37
CA ASP A 28 12.81 -13.76 0.78
C ASP A 28 14.26 -13.37 1.14
N ASP A 29 14.39 -12.34 1.97
CA ASP A 29 15.67 -11.93 2.53
C ASP A 29 16.02 -12.92 3.67
N PRO A 30 17.07 -13.75 3.53
CA PRO A 30 17.47 -14.68 4.58
C PRO A 30 18.09 -13.97 5.80
N ALA A 31 18.22 -12.64 5.79
CA ALA A 31 18.48 -11.82 6.96
C ALA A 31 17.15 -11.32 7.58
N GLY A 32 16.32 -12.27 8.01
CA GLY A 32 14.94 -12.01 8.41
C GLY A 32 14.79 -11.02 9.57
N ALA A 33 14.32 -9.81 9.26
CA ALA A 33 13.45 -9.11 10.19
C ALA A 33 12.28 -10.06 10.46
N SER A 34 12.08 -10.46 11.72
CA SER A 34 10.98 -11.36 12.04
C SER A 34 9.66 -10.68 11.65
N PHE A 35 8.65 -11.48 11.33
CA PHE A 35 7.31 -10.94 11.10
C PHE A 35 6.86 -10.01 12.25
N GLY A 36 7.30 -10.29 13.49
CA GLY A 36 7.07 -9.43 14.65
C GLY A 36 7.75 -8.07 14.57
N ASP A 37 8.96 -7.99 14.00
CA ASP A 37 9.69 -6.74 13.80
C ASP A 37 9.00 -5.87 12.75
N LEU A 38 8.56 -6.48 11.65
CA LEU A 38 7.80 -5.80 10.60
C LEU A 38 6.43 -5.31 11.11
N LEU A 39 5.76 -6.12 11.93
CA LEU A 39 4.50 -5.73 12.57
C LEU A 39 4.70 -4.56 13.55
N THR A 40 5.75 -4.61 14.37
CA THR A 40 6.10 -3.54 15.31
C THR A 40 6.43 -2.25 14.57
N GLN A 41 7.22 -2.33 13.50
CA GLN A 41 7.55 -1.19 12.67
C GLN A 41 6.31 -0.59 12.00
N SER A 42 5.39 -1.44 11.53
CA SER A 42 4.12 -0.99 10.94
C SER A 42 3.23 -0.26 11.95
N ILE A 43 3.14 -0.76 13.19
CA ILE A 43 2.39 -0.10 14.27
C ILE A 43 3.01 1.25 14.63
N ASN A 44 4.34 1.34 14.72
CA ASN A 44 5.04 2.58 14.98
C ASN A 44 4.82 3.61 13.85
N GLN A 45 4.84 3.16 12.59
CA GLN A 45 4.58 4.03 11.44
C GLN A 45 3.16 4.61 11.45
N VAL A 46 2.17 3.82 11.88
CA VAL A 46 0.78 4.28 12.04
C VAL A 46 0.68 5.34 13.13
N ASN A 47 1.34 5.12 14.28
CA ASN A 47 1.36 6.09 15.39
C ASN A 47 1.97 7.42 14.92
N GLU A 48 3.10 7.37 14.25
CA GLU A 48 3.79 8.54 13.72
C GLU A 48 2.93 9.31 12.70
N THR A 49 2.25 8.58 11.81
CA THR A 49 1.29 9.18 10.86
C THR A 49 0.11 9.84 11.57
N GLN A 50 -0.38 9.24 12.66
CA GLN A 50 -1.48 9.78 13.45
C GLN A 50 -1.10 11.08 14.16
N GLN A 51 0.11 11.13 14.74
CA GLN A 51 0.64 12.34 15.37
C GLN A 51 0.82 13.46 14.34
N HIS A 52 1.41 13.14 13.19
CA HIS A 52 1.60 14.11 12.11
C HIS A 52 0.27 14.67 11.58
N ALA A 53 -0.75 13.82 11.43
CA ALA A 53 -2.09 14.26 11.06
C ALA A 53 -2.72 15.18 12.12
N GLY A 54 -2.49 14.91 13.41
CA GLY A 54 -2.92 15.77 14.51
C GLY A 54 -2.24 17.14 14.49
N GLU A 55 -0.94 17.19 14.19
CA GLU A 55 -0.20 18.43 14.01
C GLU A 55 -0.70 19.23 12.81
N MET A 56 -0.92 18.58 11.67
CA MET A 56 -1.48 19.24 10.48
C MET A 56 -2.89 19.76 10.71
N LYS A 57 -3.75 19.00 11.41
CA LYS A 57 -5.10 19.44 11.77
C LYS A 57 -5.04 20.68 12.66
N ARG A 58 -4.11 20.71 13.61
CA ARG A 58 -3.89 21.87 14.47
C ARG A 58 -3.37 23.07 13.68
N ALA A 59 -2.44 22.87 12.76
CA ALA A 59 -1.95 23.91 11.86
C ALA A 59 -3.06 24.48 10.95
N PHE A 60 -3.97 23.62 10.49
CA PHE A 60 -5.14 24.03 9.70
C PHE A 60 -6.18 24.79 10.53
N GLU A 61 -6.49 24.35 11.76
CA GLU A 61 -7.36 25.08 12.69
C GLU A 61 -6.79 26.46 13.08
N LEU A 62 -5.46 26.60 13.01
CA LEU A 62 -4.73 27.86 13.19
C LEU A 62 -4.74 28.75 11.93
N GLY A 63 -5.36 28.32 10.82
CA GLY A 63 -5.55 29.11 9.61
C GLY A 63 -4.39 29.06 8.62
N ALA A 64 -3.61 27.98 8.58
CA ALA A 64 -2.54 27.81 7.60
C ALA A 64 -3.11 27.81 6.15
N GLU A 65 -2.56 28.69 5.30
CA GLU A 65 -3.04 28.98 3.93
C GLU A 65 -2.75 27.86 2.92
N ASP A 66 -2.06 26.79 3.32
CA ASP A 66 -1.46 25.80 2.42
C ASP A 66 -2.34 24.57 2.09
N VAL A 67 -3.57 24.47 2.61
CA VAL A 67 -4.43 23.28 2.41
C VAL A 67 -5.55 23.54 1.42
N ASN A 68 -5.42 22.98 0.22
CA ASN A 68 -6.43 23.08 -0.83
C ASN A 68 -7.54 22.03 -0.62
N LEU A 69 -8.81 22.42 -0.76
CA LEU A 69 -9.98 21.52 -0.66
C LEU A 69 -9.85 20.27 -1.55
N ALA A 70 -9.22 20.40 -2.72
CA ALA A 70 -8.95 19.28 -3.61
C ALA A 70 -8.03 18.22 -2.97
N GLU A 71 -6.99 18.65 -2.24
CA GLU A 71 -6.09 17.74 -1.54
C GLU A 71 -6.78 17.02 -0.38
N VAL A 72 -7.70 17.70 0.32
CA VAL A 72 -8.52 17.09 1.37
C VAL A 72 -9.39 15.97 0.80
N MET A 73 -10.05 16.20 -0.33
CA MET A 73 -10.88 15.17 -0.98
C MET A 73 -10.05 13.97 -1.45
N VAL A 74 -8.86 14.21 -2.01
CA VAL A 74 -7.93 13.14 -2.41
C VAL A 74 -7.44 12.36 -1.20
N ALA A 75 -7.10 13.03 -0.11
CA ALA A 75 -6.67 12.39 1.14
C ALA A 75 -7.79 11.50 1.72
N VAL A 76 -9.04 11.97 1.71
CA VAL A 76 -10.20 11.17 2.15
C VAL A 76 -10.37 9.91 1.29
N GLN A 77 -10.31 10.02 -0.04
CA GLN A 77 -10.43 8.86 -0.93
C GLN A 77 -9.27 7.87 -0.77
N LYS A 78 -8.04 8.37 -0.62
CA LYS A 78 -6.87 7.53 -0.34
C LYS A 78 -7.02 6.79 0.99
N SER A 79 -7.56 7.45 2.01
CA SER A 79 -7.81 6.84 3.32
C SER A 79 -8.85 5.73 3.24
N SER A 80 -9.98 5.95 2.55
CA SER A 80 -11.01 4.93 2.37
C SER A 80 -10.48 3.69 1.64
N LEU A 81 -9.74 3.89 0.55
CA LEU A 81 -9.13 2.79 -0.20
C LEU A 81 -8.09 2.02 0.64
N SER A 82 -7.28 2.75 1.41
CA SER A 82 -6.27 2.14 2.29
C SER A 82 -6.92 1.34 3.42
N PHE A 83 -8.07 1.79 3.94
CA PHE A 83 -8.83 1.07 4.94
C PHE A 83 -9.40 -0.25 4.40
N GLU A 84 -9.98 -0.22 3.20
CA GLU A 84 -10.46 -1.45 2.54
C GLU A 84 -9.32 -2.44 2.30
N ALA A 85 -8.16 -1.96 1.85
CA ALA A 85 -6.97 -2.79 1.70
C ALA A 85 -6.53 -3.41 3.04
N MET A 86 -6.54 -2.65 4.14
CA MET A 86 -6.21 -3.16 5.47
C MET A 86 -7.19 -4.23 5.95
N LEU A 87 -8.49 -4.12 5.63
CA LEU A 87 -9.45 -5.18 5.96
C LEU A 87 -9.11 -6.49 5.24
N GLN A 88 -8.71 -6.42 3.97
CA GLN A 88 -8.28 -7.60 3.22
C GLN A 88 -7.01 -8.21 3.81
N VAL A 89 -6.02 -7.39 4.17
CA VAL A 89 -4.80 -7.86 4.83
C VAL A 89 -5.11 -8.49 6.19
N ARG A 90 -5.98 -7.87 7.00
CA ARG A 90 -6.44 -8.44 8.28
C ARG A 90 -7.05 -9.82 8.09
N ASN A 91 -7.95 -9.97 7.12
CA ASN A 91 -8.60 -11.25 6.84
C ASN A 91 -7.57 -12.30 6.41
N LYS A 92 -6.66 -11.95 5.50
CA LYS A 92 -5.55 -12.82 5.08
C LYS A 92 -4.63 -13.25 6.23
N LEU A 93 -4.35 -12.35 7.18
CA LEU A 93 -3.54 -12.67 8.36
C LEU A 93 -4.26 -13.61 9.33
N VAL A 94 -5.57 -13.43 9.52
CA VAL A 94 -6.39 -14.36 10.33
C VAL A 94 -6.42 -15.74 9.68
N ASP A 95 -6.57 -15.80 8.36
CA ASP A 95 -6.56 -17.07 7.62
C ASP A 95 -5.18 -17.74 7.68
N ALA A 96 -4.10 -16.99 7.51
CA ALA A 96 -2.73 -17.51 7.64
C ALA A 96 -2.45 -18.05 9.06
N TYR A 97 -2.95 -17.38 10.10
CA TYR A 97 -2.84 -17.88 11.47
C TYR A 97 -3.62 -19.19 11.66
N LYS A 98 -4.84 -19.28 11.12
CA LYS A 98 -5.63 -20.52 11.15
C LYS A 98 -4.94 -21.65 10.38
N GLU A 99 -4.35 -21.36 9.23
CA GLU A 99 -3.63 -22.34 8.41
C GLU A 99 -2.42 -22.91 9.16
N VAL A 100 -1.59 -22.05 9.76
CA VAL A 100 -0.44 -22.49 10.58
C VAL A 100 -0.90 -23.32 11.78
N MET A 101 -2.02 -22.94 12.41
CA MET A 101 -2.59 -23.70 13.53
C MET A 101 -3.12 -25.07 13.08
N ASN A 102 -3.74 -25.16 11.90
CA ASN A 102 -4.23 -26.40 11.31
C ASN A 102 -3.12 -27.28 10.71
N MET A 103 -1.95 -26.72 10.41
CA MET A 103 -0.76 -27.47 9.98
C MET A 103 -0.07 -28.23 11.14
N THR A 104 -0.36 -27.88 12.40
CA THR A 104 0.32 -28.47 13.57
C THR A 104 -0.54 -29.52 14.29
N ILE A 105 -1.32 -30.30 13.53
CA ILE A 105 -2.04 -31.48 14.05
C ILE A 105 -1.79 -32.70 13.18
#